data_AF-A0A8C3A8D9-F1
#
_entry.id   AF-A0A8C3A8D9-F1
#
_cell.length_a   1.000
_cell.length_b   1.000
_cell.length_c   1.000
_cell.angle_alpha   90.00
_cell.angle_beta   90.00
_cell.angle_gamma   90.00
#
_symmetry.space_group_name_H-M   'P 1'
#
loop_
_entity.id
_entity.type
_entity.pdbx_description
1 polymer ?
#
loop_
_entity_poly.entity_id
_entity_poly.type
_entity_poly.pdbx_seq_one_letter_code
_entity_poly.pdbx_strand_id
1 'polypeptide(L)'
;MLGANGGLEDERQLLVEEQKLCRSRARKFSLETNRRRRALEERQKQRDALEQQLVENILKQRRERVQDATERFQRAHLPPSQRRRQSFRRNVPNIEDALNQIQGSSSSSPQQSSWLSGNFNISR
;
A
#
# COMPACT_ATOMS: atom_id res chain seq x y z
N MET A 1 -50.66 51.32 32.41
CA MET A 1 -49.59 50.42 32.87
C MET A 1 -48.98 49.72 31.66
N LEU A 2 -48.00 50.34 30.99
CA LEU A 2 -47.31 49.84 29.80
C LEU A 2 -45.82 49.65 30.15
N GLY A 3 -45.51 48.63 30.96
CA GLY A 3 -44.15 48.39 31.45
C GLY A 3 -43.62 46.96 31.24
N ALA A 4 -44.44 46.03 30.73
CA ALA A 4 -44.07 44.61 30.66
C ALA A 4 -43.42 44.19 29.32
N ASN A 5 -43.57 44.96 28.24
CA ASN A 5 -43.08 44.58 26.91
C ASN A 5 -41.57 44.80 26.70
N GLY A 6 -40.93 45.72 27.44
CA GLY A 6 -39.49 45.96 27.32
C GLY A 6 -38.65 44.78 27.84
N GLY A 7 -39.03 44.21 28.99
CA GLY A 7 -38.30 43.11 29.61
C GLY A 7 -38.33 41.80 28.80
N LEU A 8 -39.44 41.51 28.11
CA LEU A 8 -39.56 40.30 27.30
C LEU A 8 -38.69 40.35 26.04
N GLU A 9 -38.56 41.53 25.41
CA GLU A 9 -37.71 41.69 24.23
C GLU A 9 -36.22 41.65 24.60
N ASP A 10 -35.85 42.19 25.77
CA ASP A 10 -34.49 42.12 26.31
C ASP A 10 -34.12 40.67 26.69
N GLU A 11 -35.02 39.93 27.32
CA GLU A 11 -34.83 38.50 27.64
C GLU A 11 -34.68 37.67 26.36
N ARG A 12 -35.50 37.95 25.34
CA ARG A 12 -35.40 37.31 24.02
C ARG A 12 -34.04 37.58 23.37
N GLN A 13 -33.54 38.82 23.42
CA GLN A 13 -32.22 39.17 22.88
C GLN A 13 -31.11 38.43 23.64
N LEU A 14 -31.19 38.37 24.97
CA LEU A 14 -30.23 37.66 25.81
C LEU A 14 -30.14 36.17 25.44
N LEU A 15 -31.29 35.51 25.29
CA LEU A 15 -31.37 34.10 24.89
C LEU A 15 -30.78 33.85 23.49
N VAL A 16 -30.99 34.77 22.55
CA VAL A 16 -30.40 34.68 21.19
C VAL A 16 -28.87 34.80 21.25
N GLU A 17 -28.33 35.72 22.04
CA GLU A 17 -26.88 35.86 22.21
C GLU A 17 -26.26 34.65 22.91
N GLU A 18 -26.93 34.10 23.93
CA GLU A 18 -26.50 32.86 24.57
C GLU A 18 -26.52 31.68 23.60
N GLN A 19 -27.57 31.54 22.78
CA GLN A 19 -27.65 30.51 21.75
C GLN A 19 -26.51 30.63 20.73
N LYS A 20 -26.21 31.85 20.26
CA LYS A 20 -25.09 32.12 19.34
C LYS A 20 -23.76 31.72 19.97
N LEU A 21 -23.55 32.06 21.25
CA LEU A 21 -22.35 31.70 21.99
C LEU A 21 -22.20 30.18 22.12
N CYS A 22 -23.28 29.48 22.51
CA CYS A 22 -23.32 28.02 22.61
C CYS A 22 -23.00 27.36 21.27
N ARG A 23 -23.61 27.82 20.17
CA ARG A 23 -23.35 27.31 18.81
C ARG A 23 -21.90 27.55 18.39
N SER A 24 -21.37 28.75 18.63
CA SER A 24 -19.97 29.09 18.32
C SER A 24 -18.98 28.21 19.10
N ARG A 25 -19.22 28.00 20.39
CA ARG A 25 -18.41 27.11 21.24
C ARG A 25 -18.46 25.67 20.75
N ALA A 26 -19.65 25.14 20.47
CA ALA A 26 -19.82 23.78 19.95
C ALA A 26 -19.08 23.57 18.62
N ARG A 27 -19.17 24.55 17.71
CA ARG A 27 -18.44 24.52 16.44
C ARG A 27 -16.92 24.51 16.65
N LYS A 28 -16.40 25.36 17.54
CA LYS A 28 -14.96 25.40 17.87
C LYS A 28 -14.47 24.05 18.39
N PHE A 29 -15.18 23.44 19.35
CA PHE A 29 -14.82 22.13 19.87
C PHE A 29 -14.91 21.03 18.82
N SER A 30 -15.95 21.03 17.98
CA SER A 30 -16.06 20.08 16.87
C SER A 30 -14.89 20.17 15.89
N LEU A 31 -14.49 21.38 15.51
CA LEU A 31 -13.34 21.59 14.62
C LEU A 31 -12.03 21.11 15.26
N GLU A 32 -11.81 21.44 16.53
CA GLU A 32 -10.60 21.02 17.25
C GLU A 32 -10.53 19.50 17.42
N THR A 33 -11.63 18.84 17.79
CA THR A 33 -11.70 17.38 17.89
C THR A 33 -11.43 16.73 16.54
N ASN A 34 -12.01 17.25 15.46
CA ASN A 34 -11.74 16.76 14.11
C ASN A 34 -10.29 16.95 13.69
N ARG A 35 -9.68 18.09 14.03
CA ARG A 35 -8.26 18.36 13.77
C ARG A 35 -7.37 17.34 14.50
N ARG A 36 -7.62 17.09 15.78
CA ARG A 36 -6.87 16.11 16.58
C ARG A 36 -7.03 14.70 16.03
N ARG A 37 -8.26 14.31 15.69
CA ARG A 37 -8.54 13.01 15.08
C ARG A 37 -7.75 12.82 13.78
N ARG A 38 -7.77 13.79 12.87
CA ARG A 38 -7.00 13.74 11.61
C ARG A 38 -5.49 13.64 11.86
N ALA A 39 -4.95 14.41 12.81
CA ALA A 39 -3.53 14.34 13.14
C ALA A 39 -3.09 12.97 13.68
N LEU A 40 -3.96 12.30 14.44
CA LEU A 40 -3.71 10.93 14.91
C LEU A 40 -3.81 9.92 13.75
N GLU A 41 -4.82 10.05 12.90
CA GLU A 41 -4.98 9.19 11.71
C GLU A 41 -3.77 9.31 10.77
N GLU A 42 -3.27 10.53 10.52
CA GLU A 42 -2.07 10.75 9.70
C GLU A 42 -0.82 10.12 10.32
N ARG A 43 -0.62 10.29 11.64
CA ARG A 43 0.49 9.66 12.35
C ARG A 43 0.41 8.13 12.27
N GLN A 44 -0.79 7.57 12.42
CA GLN A 44 -0.98 6.12 12.30
C GLN A 44 -0.65 5.65 10.88
N LYS A 45 -1.18 6.31 9.85
CA LYS A 45 -0.88 5.99 8.45
C LYS A 45 0.62 6.00 8.14
N GLN A 46 1.36 6.98 8.67
CA GLN A 46 2.82 7.04 8.49
C GLN A 46 3.52 5.84 9.13
N ARG A 47 3.09 5.43 10.34
CA ARG A 47 3.64 4.24 11.01
C ARG A 47 3.34 2.97 10.22
N ASP A 48 2.09 2.82 9.78
CA ASP A 48 1.66 1.66 8.99
C ASP A 48 2.44 1.55 7.68
N ALA A 49 2.68 2.67 6.99
CA ALA A 49 3.47 2.70 5.76
C ALA A 49 4.92 2.26 5.98
N LEU A 50 5.56 2.73 7.06
CA LEU A 50 6.92 2.32 7.41
C LEU A 50 6.99 0.84 7.81
N GLU A 51 5.98 0.36 8.55
CA GLU A 51 5.88 -1.04 8.92
C GLU A 51 5.70 -1.94 7.69
N GLN A 52 4.81 -1.56 6.76
CA GLN A 52 4.62 -2.27 5.50
C GLN A 52 5.93 -2.35 4.72
N GLN A 53 6.65 -1.24 4.57
CA GLN A 53 7.93 -1.21 3.87
C GLN A 53 8.97 -2.13 4.55
N LEU A 54 9.03 -2.13 5.89
CA LEU A 54 9.93 -3.01 6.64
C LEU A 54 9.58 -4.50 6.41
N VAL A 55 8.29 -4.85 6.50
CA VAL A 55 7.81 -6.21 6.27
C VAL A 55 8.15 -6.67 4.85
N GLU A 56 7.89 -5.85 3.84
CA GLU A 56 8.22 -6.15 2.45
C GLU A 56 9.72 -6.39 2.25
N ASN A 57 10.57 -5.56 2.85
CA ASN A 57 12.02 -5.72 2.79
C ASN A 57 12.47 -7.05 3.43
N ILE A 58 11.92 -7.41 4.59
CA ILE A 58 12.21 -8.69 5.26
C ILE A 58 11.76 -9.87 4.39
N LEU A 59 10.57 -9.79 3.82
CA LEU A 59 10.05 -10.84 2.94
C LEU A 59 10.89 -10.98 1.67
N LYS A 60 11.32 -9.88 1.06
CA LYS A 60 12.23 -9.88 -0.09
C LYS A 60 13.55 -10.56 0.26
N GLN A 61 14.17 -10.19 1.38
CA GLN A 61 15.42 -10.80 1.83
C GLN A 61 15.26 -12.30 2.10
N ARG A 62 14.14 -12.72 2.71
CA ARG A 62 13.84 -14.14 2.94
C ARG A 62 13.69 -14.91 1.62
N ARG A 63 12.98 -14.34 0.64
CA ARG A 63 12.84 -14.95 -0.69
C ARG A 63 14.20 -15.14 -1.37
N GLU A 64 15.06 -14.12 -1.32
CA GLU A 64 16.42 -14.20 -1.89
C GLU A 64 17.26 -15.30 -1.22
N ARG A 65 17.21 -15.43 0.11
CA ARG A 65 17.93 -16.49 0.84
C ARG A 65 17.43 -17.88 0.47
N VAL A 66 16.11 -18.06 0.36
CA VAL A 66 15.51 -19.33 -0.07
C VAL A 66 15.96 -19.67 -1.49
N GLN A 67 15.87 -18.73 -2.42
CA GLN A 67 16.32 -18.93 -3.80
C GLN A 67 17.81 -19.27 -3.87
N ASP A 68 18.68 -18.57 -3.13
CA ASP A 68 20.11 -18.85 -3.08
C ASP A 68 20.40 -20.26 -2.53
N ALA A 69 19.70 -20.66 -1.45
CA ALA A 69 19.81 -21.99 -0.88
C ALA A 69 19.34 -23.08 -1.85
N THR A 70 18.21 -22.87 -2.53
CA THR A 70 17.68 -23.80 -3.53
C THR A 70 18.62 -23.94 -4.73
N GLU A 71 19.14 -22.82 -5.27
CA GLU A 71 20.10 -22.86 -6.38
C GLU A 71 21.39 -23.59 -5.97
N ARG A 72 21.91 -23.32 -4.77
CA ARG A 72 23.09 -24.02 -4.23
C ARG A 72 22.86 -25.51 -4.09
N PHE A 73 21.70 -25.91 -3.56
CA PHE A 73 21.33 -27.31 -3.40
C PHE A 73 21.27 -28.01 -4.76
N GLN A 74 20.54 -27.46 -5.73
CA GLN A 74 20.46 -28.00 -7.09
C GLN A 74 21.85 -28.14 -7.73
N ARG A 75 22.70 -27.15 -7.50
CA ARG A 75 24.04 -27.08 -8.09
C ARG A 75 25.07 -28.01 -7.42
N ALA A 76 24.92 -28.31 -6.14
CA ALA A 76 25.83 -29.21 -5.44
C ALA A 76 25.90 -30.60 -6.11
N HIS A 77 24.81 -31.00 -6.75
CA HIS A 77 24.70 -32.27 -7.50
C HIS A 77 25.36 -32.24 -8.89
N LEU A 78 25.76 -31.08 -9.41
CA LEU A 78 26.45 -30.98 -10.70
C LEU A 78 27.96 -31.20 -10.57
N PRO A 79 28.67 -31.64 -11.62
CA PRO A 79 30.13 -31.70 -11.65
C PRO A 79 30.75 -30.32 -11.37
N PRO A 80 31.94 -30.22 -10.72
CA PRO A 80 32.56 -28.94 -10.36
C PRO A 80 32.71 -27.93 -11.50
N SER A 81 32.96 -28.40 -12.73
CA SER A 81 33.04 -27.56 -13.94
C SER A 81 31.73 -26.82 -14.26
N GLN A 82 30.59 -27.40 -13.87
CA GLN A 82 29.24 -26.87 -14.03
C GLN A 82 28.73 -26.21 -12.74
N ARG A 83 29.57 -25.99 -11.71
CA ARG A 83 29.19 -25.34 -10.43
C ARG A 83 29.33 -23.79 -10.41
N ARG A 84 29.84 -23.14 -11.46
CA ARG A 84 30.01 -21.66 -11.46
C ARG A 84 28.76 -20.88 -11.81
N ARG A 85 28.33 -19.95 -10.95
CA ARG A 85 27.26 -18.98 -11.29
C ARG A 85 27.55 -18.34 -12.64
N GLN A 86 26.68 -18.58 -13.62
CA GLN A 86 26.64 -17.78 -14.85
C GLN A 86 26.23 -16.38 -14.39
N SER A 87 27.19 -15.46 -14.37
CA SER A 87 26.98 -14.06 -13.98
C SER A 87 25.99 -13.33 -14.90
N PHE A 88 25.62 -13.94 -16.03
CA PHE A 88 24.46 -13.60 -16.83
C PHE A 88 23.18 -13.97 -16.06
N ARG A 89 22.90 -13.21 -15.01
CA ARG A 89 21.55 -13.07 -14.46
C ARG A 89 20.66 -12.56 -15.60
N ARG A 90 20.12 -13.47 -16.43
CA ARG A 90 18.80 -13.21 -17.00
C ARG A 90 17.95 -12.95 -15.78
N ASN A 91 17.39 -11.75 -15.69
CA ASN A 91 16.25 -11.45 -14.83
C ASN A 91 15.16 -12.43 -15.25
N VAL A 92 15.20 -13.66 -14.75
CA VAL A 92 14.10 -14.60 -14.88
C VAL A 92 13.13 -14.08 -13.83
N PRO A 93 12.04 -13.40 -14.24
CA PRO A 93 11.04 -12.96 -13.27
C PRO A 93 10.61 -14.17 -12.47
N ASN A 94 10.46 -13.99 -11.16
CA ASN A 94 9.85 -14.98 -10.28
C ASN A 94 8.54 -15.46 -10.93
N ILE A 95 8.19 -16.74 -10.83
CA ILE A 95 6.98 -17.29 -11.45
C ILE A 95 5.76 -16.43 -11.09
N GLU A 96 5.66 -15.98 -9.85
CA GLU A 96 4.59 -15.08 -9.41
C GLU A 96 4.63 -13.71 -10.09
N ASP A 97 5.81 -13.11 -10.24
CA ASP A 97 5.98 -11.82 -10.94
C ASP A 97 5.72 -11.96 -12.44
N ALA A 98 6.04 -13.11 -13.03
CA ALA A 98 5.74 -13.44 -14.41
C ALA A 98 4.23 -13.64 -14.61
N LEU A 99 3.57 -14.33 -13.68
CA LEU A 99 2.12 -14.52 -13.68
C LEU A 99 1.38 -13.18 -13.49
N ASN A 100 1.84 -12.32 -12.59
CA ASN A 100 1.29 -10.98 -12.41
C ASN A 100 1.51 -10.09 -13.65
N GLN A 101 2.65 -10.21 -14.33
CA GLN A 101 2.89 -9.52 -15.59
C GLN A 101 1.95 -10.01 -16.71
N ILE A 102 1.75 -11.32 -16.83
CA ILE A 102 0.84 -11.92 -17.82
C ILE A 102 -0.62 -11.52 -17.52
N GLN A 103 -1.02 -11.52 -16.25
CA GLN A 103 -2.38 -11.13 -15.85
C GLN A 103 -2.61 -9.62 -15.99
N GLY A 104 -1.63 -8.78 -15.63
CA GLY A 104 -1.73 -7.31 -15.75
C GLY A 104 -1.66 -6.77 -17.19
N SER A 105 -1.08 -7.53 -18.13
CA SER A 105 -0.99 -7.17 -19.55
C SER A 105 -2.19 -7.66 -20.40
N SER A 106 -3.11 -8.42 -19.79
CA SER A 106 -4.27 -9.00 -20.49
C SER A 106 -5.35 -8.00 -20.94
N SER A 107 -5.17 -6.69 -20.71
CA SER A 107 -6.09 -5.64 -21.18
C SER A 107 -5.66 -4.92 -22.46
N SER A 108 -4.56 -5.30 -23.12
CA SER A 108 -4.23 -4.74 -24.44
C SER A 108 -3.60 -5.77 -25.40
N SER A 109 -4.43 -6.22 -26.35
CA SER A 109 -4.13 -6.67 -27.72
C SER A 109 -3.11 -7.82 -27.94
N PRO A 110 -3.46 -8.88 -28.70
CA PRO A 110 -2.56 -10.00 -28.92
C PRO A 110 -1.56 -9.68 -30.04
N GLN A 111 -0.30 -9.38 -29.71
CA GLN A 111 0.78 -9.58 -30.68
C GLN A 111 1.33 -11.00 -30.51
N GLN A 112 1.07 -11.81 -31.54
CA GLN A 112 1.59 -13.15 -31.71
C GLN A 112 3.12 -13.14 -31.63
N SER A 113 3.69 -13.80 -30.61
CA SER A 113 5.12 -14.10 -30.58
C SER A 113 5.34 -15.54 -31.03
N SER A 114 5.75 -15.70 -32.28
CA SER A 114 6.15 -16.97 -32.90
C SER A 114 7.48 -17.47 -32.30
N TRP A 115 7.42 -18.35 -31.30
CA TRP A 115 8.60 -18.99 -30.72
C TRP A 115 8.43 -20.50 -30.55
N LEU A 116 7.91 -21.19 -31.56
CA LEU A 116 7.93 -22.66 -31.59
C LEU A 116 8.38 -23.14 -32.97
N SER A 117 9.68 -23.23 -33.17
CA SER A 117 10.29 -24.13 -34.17
C SER A 117 11.76 -24.32 -33.81
N GLY A 118 12.05 -25.42 -33.10
CA GLY A 118 13.39 -25.88 -32.82
C GLY A 118 13.37 -27.39 -32.66
N ASN A 119 13.57 -28.09 -33.78
CA ASN A 119 13.54 -29.55 -33.90
C ASN A 119 14.50 -30.23 -32.91
N PHE A 120 14.00 -31.19 -32.14
CA PHE A 120 14.84 -32.16 -31.43
C PHE A 120 15.16 -33.32 -32.38
N ASN A 121 16.37 -33.36 -32.92
CA ASN A 121 16.91 -34.56 -33.53
C ASN A 121 17.63 -35.39 -32.45
N ILE A 122 16.99 -36.45 -31.98
CA ILE A 122 17.64 -37.57 -31.29
C ILE A 122 18.13 -38.54 -32.38
N SER A 123 19.44 -38.76 -32.44
CA SER A 123 20.03 -39.89 -33.16
C SER A 123 20.43 -40.96 -32.15
N ARG A 124 20.11 -42.21 -32.49
CA ARG A 124 20.23 -43.43 -31.68
C ARG A 124 21.50 -44.19 -32.04
#